data_AF-A0AAE4JGY7-F1
#
_entry.id   AF-A0AAE4JGY7-F1
#
_cell.length_a   1.000
_cell.length_b   1.000
_cell.length_c   1.000
_cell.angle_alpha   90.00
_cell.angle_beta   90.00
_cell.angle_gamma   90.00
#
_symmetry.space_group_name_H-M   'P 1'
#
loop_
_entity.id
_entity.type
_entity.pdbx_description
1 polymer ?
#
loop_
_entity_poly.entity_id
_entity_poly.type
_entity_poly.pdbx_seq_one_letter_code
_entity_poly.pdbx_strand_id
1 'polypeptide(L)'
;MGSKVITAAEELQARRAAERVRLIEPLAKSWETTRRLRELLASASALRSGAPESLGGDIDAVIEATKKALEVSTHATSADWDAAKSGGWSAKELRQVGLAPVRGPSKAGGTVDAQVGDPASAVHLD
;
A
#
# COMPACT_ATOMS: atom_id res chain seq x y z
N MET A 1 9.82 -25.22 38.81
CA MET A 1 8.91 -25.25 37.64
C MET A 1 8.78 -23.91 36.90
N GLY A 2 9.10 -22.75 37.51
CA GLY A 2 8.94 -21.43 36.85
C GLY A 2 9.87 -21.14 35.66
N SER A 3 11.10 -21.67 35.64
CA SER A 3 12.08 -21.36 34.58
C SER A 3 11.71 -21.92 33.19
N LYS A 4 11.10 -23.11 33.10
CA LYS A 4 10.65 -23.69 31.82
C LYS A 4 9.42 -22.98 31.22
N VAL A 5 8.57 -22.40 32.07
CA VAL A 5 7.36 -21.68 31.63
C VAL A 5 7.71 -20.31 31.06
N ILE A 6 8.71 -19.63 31.63
CA ILE A 6 9.22 -18.35 31.14
C ILE A 6 9.83 -18.53 29.73
N THR A 7 10.65 -19.57 29.53
CA THR A 7 11.23 -19.87 28.21
C THR A 7 10.18 -20.20 27.15
N ALA A 8 9.13 -20.95 27.50
CA ALA A 8 8.05 -21.27 26.56
C ALA A 8 7.23 -20.02 26.16
N ALA A 9 7.04 -19.07 27.07
CA ALA A 9 6.37 -17.81 26.78
C ALA A 9 7.21 -16.91 25.86
N GLU A 10 8.52 -16.84 26.08
CA GLU A 10 9.47 -16.10 25.24
C GLU A 10 9.53 -16.67 23.81
N GLU A 11 9.61 -18.00 23.67
CA GLU A 11 9.59 -18.65 22.36
C GLU A 11 8.28 -18.39 21.60
N LEU A 12 7.13 -18.39 22.30
CA LEU A 12 5.84 -18.09 21.69
C LEU A 12 5.76 -16.62 21.25
N GLN A 13 6.30 -15.70 22.03
CA GLN A 13 6.39 -14.28 21.66
C GLN A 13 7.29 -14.06 20.45
N ALA A 14 8.46 -14.71 20.41
CA ALA A 14 9.38 -14.64 19.28
C ALA A 14 8.75 -15.17 17.98
N ARG A 15 8.02 -16.29 18.06
CA ARG A 15 7.26 -16.83 16.91
C ARG A 15 6.18 -15.87 16.41
N ARG A 16 5.43 -15.24 17.32
CA ARG A 16 4.42 -14.22 16.95
C ARG A 16 5.06 -12.99 16.33
N ALA A 17 6.21 -12.54 16.83
CA ALA A 17 6.95 -11.42 16.26
C ALA A 17 7.45 -11.74 14.83
N ALA A 18 8.00 -12.94 14.62
CA ALA A 18 8.44 -13.39 13.30
C ALA A 18 7.28 -13.48 12.31
N GLU A 19 6.13 -14.01 12.73
CA GLU A 19 4.93 -14.07 11.87
C GLU A 19 4.39 -12.68 11.54
N ARG A 20 4.40 -11.75 12.51
CA ARG A 20 4.03 -10.34 12.27
C ARG A 20 4.92 -9.69 11.22
N VAL A 21 6.24 -9.89 11.28
CA VAL A 21 7.19 -9.36 10.29
C VAL A 21 6.95 -10.01 8.91
N ARG A 22 6.67 -11.32 8.87
CA ARG A 22 6.41 -12.02 7.61
C ARG A 22 5.19 -11.46 6.86
N LEU A 23 4.20 -10.94 7.58
CA LEU A 23 2.98 -10.38 7.00
C LEU A 23 3.11 -8.91 6.57
N ILE A 24 4.12 -8.18 7.05
CA ILE A 24 4.32 -6.76 6.70
C ILE A 24 5.02 -6.59 5.35
N GLU A 25 5.94 -7.51 5.02
CA GLU A 25 6.74 -7.41 3.80
C GLU A 25 5.90 -7.53 2.51
N PRO A 26 4.96 -8.49 2.38
CA PRO A 26 4.06 -8.55 1.23
C PRO A 26 3.23 -7.27 1.07
N LEU A 27 2.66 -6.77 2.17
CA LEU A 27 1.87 -5.55 2.19
C LEU A 27 2.69 -4.33 1.74
N ALA A 28 3.94 -4.21 2.20
CA ALA A 28 4.82 -3.12 1.79
C ALA A 28 5.12 -3.18 0.28
N LYS A 29 5.37 -4.38 -0.25
CA LYS A 29 5.65 -4.57 -1.69
C LYS A 29 4.43 -4.26 -2.56
N SER A 30 3.25 -4.75 -2.19
CA SER A 30 2.01 -4.49 -2.94
C SER A 30 1.61 -3.02 -2.86
N TRP A 31 1.78 -2.38 -1.71
CA TRP A 31 1.54 -0.95 -1.55
C TRP A 31 2.47 -0.09 -2.42
N GLU A 32 3.78 -0.37 -2.42
CA GLU A 32 4.76 0.34 -3.24
C GLU A 32 4.49 0.14 -4.74
N THR A 33 4.12 -1.08 -5.15
CA THR A 33 3.73 -1.37 -6.54
C THR A 33 2.51 -0.53 -6.94
N THR A 34 1.49 -0.48 -6.08
CA THR A 34 0.29 0.33 -6.30
C THR A 34 0.62 1.81 -6.41
N ARG A 35 1.51 2.32 -5.55
CA ARG A 35 1.97 3.71 -5.59
C ARG A 35 2.64 4.04 -6.93
N ARG A 36 3.60 3.22 -7.36
CA ARG A 36 4.31 3.41 -8.64
C ARG A 36 3.37 3.39 -9.84
N LEU A 37 2.37 2.51 -9.83
CA LEU A 37 1.36 2.46 -10.89
C LEU A 37 0.51 3.73 -10.94
N ARG A 38 0.19 4.35 -9.79
CA ARG A 38 -0.50 5.65 -9.76
C ARG A 38 0.37 6.77 -10.32
N GLU A 39 1.65 6.80 -9.94
CA GLU A 39 2.62 7.78 -10.45
C GLU A 39 2.79 7.64 -11.97
N LEU A 40 2.87 6.41 -12.48
CA LEU A 40 2.93 6.13 -13.91
C LEU A 40 1.65 6.57 -14.63
N LEU A 41 0.47 6.28 -14.08
CA LEU A 41 -0.80 6.69 -14.66
C LEU A 41 -0.93 8.22 -14.73
N ALA A 42 -0.54 8.93 -13.66
CA ALA A 42 -0.52 10.39 -13.64
C ALA A 42 0.45 10.95 -14.69
N SER A 43 1.65 10.38 -14.79
CA SER A 43 2.67 10.80 -15.75
C SER A 43 2.23 10.56 -17.20
N ALA A 44 1.63 9.39 -17.49
CA ALA A 44 1.12 9.07 -18.82
C ALA A 44 -0.06 9.97 -19.21
N SER A 45 -0.95 10.27 -18.26
CA SER A 45 -2.07 11.20 -18.47
C SER A 45 -1.58 12.62 -18.77
N ALA A 46 -0.60 13.12 -18.01
CA ALA A 46 0.02 14.42 -18.26
C ALA A 46 0.72 14.47 -19.62
N LEU A 47 1.42 13.39 -19.99
CA LEU A 47 2.06 13.26 -21.30
C LEU A 47 1.03 13.29 -22.44
N ARG A 48 -0.10 12.58 -22.29
CA ARG A 48 -1.17 12.56 -23.31
C ARG A 48 -1.73 13.95 -23.59
N SER A 49 -1.86 14.80 -22.57
CA SER A 49 -2.38 16.17 -22.72
C SER A 49 -1.45 17.09 -23.52
N GLY A 50 -0.15 16.81 -23.58
CA GLY A 50 0.84 17.60 -24.33
C GLY A 50 1.36 16.93 -25.59
N ALA A 51 0.96 15.68 -25.87
CA ALA A 51 1.50 14.89 -26.97
C ALA A 51 0.83 15.20 -28.31
N PRO A 52 1.57 15.14 -29.44
CA PRO A 52 0.98 15.13 -30.78
C PRO A 52 0.01 13.95 -30.95
N GLU A 53 -1.04 14.15 -31.75
CA GLU A 53 -2.05 13.11 -32.03
C GLU A 53 -1.46 11.80 -32.56
N SER A 54 -0.34 11.85 -33.31
CA SER A 54 0.36 10.66 -33.82
C SER A 54 0.89 9.74 -32.72
N LEU A 55 1.11 10.25 -31.50
CA LEU A 55 1.53 9.46 -30.32
C LEU A 55 0.37 9.17 -29.36
N GLY A 56 -0.81 9.75 -29.60
CA GLY A 56 -1.96 9.64 -28.71
C GLY A 56 -2.38 8.20 -28.46
N GLY A 57 -2.49 7.39 -29.53
CA GLY A 57 -2.90 5.99 -29.43
C GLY A 57 -1.97 5.12 -28.58
N ASP A 58 -0.65 5.31 -28.69
CA ASP A 58 0.33 4.55 -27.91
C ASP A 58 0.29 4.96 -26.43
N ILE A 59 0.15 6.25 -26.14
CA ILE A 59 0.03 6.75 -24.76
C ILE A 59 -1.29 6.27 -24.14
N ASP A 60 -2.39 6.30 -24.88
CA ASP A 60 -3.69 5.81 -24.43
C ASP A 60 -3.64 4.31 -24.12
N ALA A 61 -2.90 3.51 -24.91
CA ALA A 61 -2.66 2.10 -24.62
C ALA A 61 -1.89 1.89 -23.30
N VAL A 62 -0.87 2.71 -23.03
CA VAL A 62 -0.12 2.68 -21.75
C VAL A 62 -1.02 3.06 -20.57
N ILE A 63 -1.87 4.09 -20.73
CA ILE A 63 -2.84 4.50 -19.72
C ILE A 63 -3.79 3.35 -19.38
N GLU A 64 -4.38 2.69 -20.38
CA GLU A 64 -5.31 1.59 -20.17
C GLU A 64 -4.64 0.35 -19.56
N ALA A 65 -3.42 0.01 -19.99
CA ALA A 65 -2.64 -1.06 -19.38
C ALA A 65 -2.32 -0.76 -17.91
N THR A 66 -1.95 0.48 -17.60
CA THR A 66 -1.62 0.92 -16.24
C THR A 66 -2.86 0.91 -15.33
N LYS A 67 -4.04 1.32 -15.84
CA LYS A 67 -5.30 1.21 -15.09
C LYS A 67 -5.62 -0.23 -14.69
N LYS A 68 -5.49 -1.19 -15.63
CA LYS A 68 -5.71 -2.61 -15.36
C LYS A 68 -4.70 -3.16 -14.33
N ALA A 69 -3.43 -2.81 -14.47
CA ALA A 69 -2.41 -3.20 -13.50
C ALA A 69 -2.70 -2.62 -12.11
N LEU A 70 -3.19 -1.37 -12.04
CA LEU A 70 -3.54 -0.70 -10.79
C LEU A 70 -4.73 -1.36 -10.11
N GLU A 71 -5.73 -1.82 -10.86
CA GLU A 71 -6.85 -2.59 -10.33
C GLU A 71 -6.36 -3.88 -9.66
N VAL A 72 -5.56 -4.68 -10.36
CA VAL A 72 -4.98 -5.93 -9.84
C VAL A 72 -4.13 -5.67 -8.60
N SER A 73 -3.25 -4.67 -8.65
CA SER A 73 -2.38 -4.30 -7.53
C SER A 73 -3.15 -3.80 -6.30
N THR A 74 -4.26 -3.08 -6.52
CA THR A 74 -5.12 -2.61 -5.43
C THR A 74 -5.83 -3.78 -4.73
N HIS A 75 -6.30 -4.77 -5.49
CA HIS A 75 -6.86 -6.00 -4.93
C HIS A 75 -5.83 -6.78 -4.10
N ALA A 76 -4.61 -6.95 -4.61
CA ALA A 76 -3.52 -7.60 -3.88
C ALA A 76 -3.20 -6.86 -2.58
N THR A 77 -3.06 -5.53 -2.63
CA THR A 77 -2.76 -4.72 -1.45
C THR A 77 -3.87 -4.78 -0.41
N SER A 78 -5.14 -4.84 -0.83
CA SER A 78 -6.27 -5.02 0.10
C SER A 78 -6.22 -6.38 0.79
N ALA A 79 -5.89 -7.45 0.05
CA ALA A 79 -5.76 -8.79 0.62
C ALA A 79 -4.59 -8.86 1.62
N ASP A 80 -3.44 -8.28 1.27
CA ASP A 80 -2.28 -8.21 2.18
C ASP A 80 -2.59 -7.38 3.43
N TRP A 81 -3.39 -6.32 3.30
CA TRP A 81 -3.83 -5.50 4.42
C TRP A 81 -4.71 -6.30 5.40
N ASP A 82 -5.64 -7.11 4.87
CA ASP A 82 -6.48 -7.99 5.68
C ASP A 82 -5.69 -9.13 6.31
N ALA A 83 -4.69 -9.68 5.62
CA ALA A 83 -3.75 -10.67 6.16
C ALA A 83 -2.92 -10.09 7.31
N ALA A 84 -2.38 -8.88 7.16
CA ALA A 84 -1.62 -8.21 8.21
C ALA A 84 -2.47 -7.96 9.47
N LYS A 85 -3.72 -7.49 9.30
CA LYS A 85 -4.67 -7.33 10.42
C LYS A 85 -4.97 -8.65 11.12
N SER A 86 -5.23 -9.70 10.36
CA SER A 86 -5.51 -11.04 10.90
C SER A 86 -4.30 -11.63 11.63
N GLY A 87 -3.09 -11.24 11.21
CA GLY A 87 -1.82 -11.54 11.89
C GLY A 87 -1.53 -10.71 13.14
N GLY A 88 -2.46 -9.85 13.57
CA GLY A 88 -2.34 -9.08 14.80
C GLY A 88 -1.74 -7.69 14.66
N TRP A 89 -1.61 -7.16 13.43
CA TRP A 89 -1.32 -5.73 13.24
C TRP A 89 -2.58 -4.88 13.39
N SER A 90 -2.51 -3.84 14.20
CA SER A 90 -3.56 -2.82 14.22
C SER A 90 -3.41 -1.87 13.03
N ALA A 91 -4.52 -1.30 12.58
CA ALA A 91 -4.51 -0.27 11.53
C ALA A 91 -3.65 0.96 11.92
N LYS A 92 -3.51 1.24 13.21
CA LYS A 92 -2.66 2.33 13.72
C LYS A 92 -1.18 2.01 13.53
N GLU A 93 -0.74 0.81 13.90
CA GLU A 93 0.65 0.38 13.70
C GLU A 93 1.02 0.34 12.23
N LEU A 94 0.13 -0.16 11.36
CA LEU A 94 0.34 -0.16 9.90
C LEU A 94 0.54 1.26 9.35
N ARG A 95 -0.28 2.23 9.79
CA ARG A 95 -0.13 3.64 9.39
C ARG A 95 1.15 4.27 9.92
N GLN A 96 1.58 3.92 11.13
CA GLN A 96 2.84 4.42 11.70
C GLN A 96 4.07 3.96 10.89
N VAL A 97 3.99 2.79 10.26
CA VAL A 97 5.04 2.31 9.33
C VAL A 97 4.80 2.77 7.88
N GLY A 98 3.91 3.75 7.67
CA GLY A 98 3.65 4.35 6.36
C GLY A 98 2.71 3.56 5.45
N LEU A 99 2.10 2.47 5.94
CA LEU A 99 1.18 1.64 5.15
C LEU A 99 -0.26 2.10 5.38
N ALA A 100 -0.98 2.31 4.29
CA ALA A 100 -2.38 2.76 4.31
C ALA A 100 -3.29 1.77 3.59
N PRO A 101 -4.55 1.64 4.02
CA PRO A 101 -5.53 0.86 3.29
C PRO A 101 -5.72 1.48 1.91
N VAL A 102 -5.57 0.67 0.88
CA VAL A 102 -5.81 1.10 -0.49
C VAL A 102 -7.28 0.84 -0.80
N ARG A 103 -8.05 1.91 -0.99
CA ARG A 103 -9.39 1.78 -1.56
C ARG A 103 -9.26 1.64 -3.07
N GLY A 104 -9.97 0.67 -3.63
CA GLY A 104 -10.17 0.56 -5.08
C GLY A 104 -10.67 1.89 -5.66
N PRO A 105 -10.48 2.14 -6.96
CA PRO A 105 -11.11 3.29 -7.60
C PRO A 105 -12.61 3.23 -7.30
N SER A 106 -13.09 4.18 -6.49
CA SER A 106 -14.52 4.31 -6.21
C SER A 106 -15.24 4.39 -7.54
N LYS A 107 -16.15 3.45 -7.82
CA LYS A 107 -17.23 3.75 -8.76
C LYS A 107 -17.87 5.04 -8.26
N ALA A 108 -17.86 6.07 -9.10
CA ALA A 108 -18.18 7.46 -8.76
C ALA A 108 -19.39 7.57 -7.81
N GLY A 109 -19.22 8.26 -6.68
CA GLY A 109 -20.31 8.51 -5.75
C GLY A 109 -19.95 8.78 -4.29
N GLY A 110 -18.74 9.22 -3.95
CA GLY A 110 -18.41 9.55 -2.56
C GLY A 110 -17.23 10.52 -2.48
N THR A 111 -17.50 11.72 -1.99
CA THR A 111 -16.55 12.81 -1.74
C THR A 111 -15.33 12.32 -0.95
N VAL A 112 -14.14 12.55 -1.49
CA VAL A 112 -12.87 12.10 -0.92
C VAL A 112 -12.18 13.27 -0.23
N ASP A 113 -12.22 13.30 1.10
CA ASP A 113 -11.12 13.86 1.89
C ASP A 113 -9.99 12.83 1.88
N ALA A 114 -9.17 12.87 0.83
CA ALA A 114 -7.89 12.17 0.79
C ALA A 114 -6.80 13.22 0.99
N GLN A 115 -6.62 13.63 2.25
CA GLN A 115 -5.40 14.32 2.65
C GLN A 115 -4.28 13.28 2.61
N VAL A 116 -3.60 13.23 1.46
CA VAL A 116 -2.30 12.57 1.31
C VAL A 116 -1.37 13.33 2.25
N GLY A 117 -1.17 12.77 3.45
CA GLY A 117 -0.14 13.24 4.36
C GLY A 117 1.21 13.02 3.69
N ASP A 118 1.77 14.11 3.17
CA ASP A 118 3.15 14.20 2.74
C ASP A 118 4.06 13.82 3.93
N PRO A 119 4.88 12.77 3.85
CA PRO A 119 5.78 12.38 4.93
C PRO A 119 6.94 13.38 5.15
N ALA A 120 7.03 14.47 4.39
CA ALA A 120 8.12 15.44 4.51
C ALA A 120 7.98 16.48 5.65
N SER A 121 6.87 16.51 6.41
CA SER A 121 6.66 17.51 7.47
C SER A 121 6.48 16.88 8.86
N ALA A 122 7.53 16.27 9.40
CA ALA A 122 7.60 15.92 10.81
C ALA A 122 9.01 16.15 11.36
N VAL A 123 9.51 17.37 11.23
CA VAL A 123 10.66 17.85 12.01
C VAL A 123 10.41 19.28 12.46
N HIS A 124 9.76 19.43 13.62
CA HIS A 124 10.02 20.55 14.51
C HIS A 124 9.99 20.01 15.94
N LEU A 125 11.18 19.84 16.49
CA LEU A 125 11.40 19.79 17.93
C LEU A 125 11.33 21.23 18.44
N ASP A 126 10.52 21.45 19.46
CA ASP A 126 10.85 22.32 20.60
C ASP A 126 10.48 21.56 21.88
#